data_AF-A0AAD2GYE8-F1
#
_entry.id   AF-A0AAD2GYE8-F1
#
_cell.length_a   1.000
_cell.length_b   1.000
_cell.length_c   1.000
_cell.angle_alpha   90.00
_cell.angle_beta   90.00
_cell.angle_gamma   90.00
#
_symmetry.space_group_name_H-M   'P 1'
#
loop_
_entity.id
_entity.type
_entity.pdbx_description
1 polymer ?
#
loop_
_entity_poly.entity_id
_entity_poly.type
_entity_poly.pdbx_seq_one_letter_code
_entity_poly.pdbx_strand_id
1 'polypeptide(L)'
;MALLCRHDRVLWMANMKSKGEKQFYTLALLETLFQDLPEDIVVAILYDIACQLHRSVLKWGFLAPFIKRMVFAVAVFHAFVHRLECQLRYHPRKREGLGFTSGEGCERLWHLISRLISSLRKSGFHHRLYTLNTQLRFIDENNLFALGAWMARRQAFCDNKQASAEAILAEMAKRGYSRADLAQQWDLQVKTQTKPQPSRSKHLGVQAVNEVLALRGEKKAAKDRVCEAEQTWKDATGADDSARLDARSALLEARLDLETVTENLAKREAALGVDGQARLEKAQKSKFFEYRMNALALKTLILSLLRSRNLELSELKRSGHRQQGSNGMISILSTVRMSLIRGIEWKLRSAISTSVRNRLPRIRRLITEYNKLCSKLADLAIHRQAPKGAKIPATIDLKAIPTLDVDDSIWDDAGLTDADLGTTPPPWLVDDSVKRGIRALLDEKRAEEEGRFLRNERRSMKAWFQEEWLVVNRALESAGEFLLLQRLTNLTTTDCDALQFQFQIRRTRLVALCAVWQSSLPAGDFVTRWGPSDVELAEVDVKKHQRQRNGDIVDVNPFSAPLEIVAEEDDGLAWDLFDI
;
A
#
# COMPACT_ATOMS: atom_id res chain seq x y z
N MET A 1 -12.67 17.05 9.72
CA MET A 1 -11.60 16.03 9.55
C MET A 1 -11.30 15.42 10.90
N ALA A 2 -10.99 14.12 10.96
CA ALA A 2 -10.65 13.42 12.19
C ALA A 2 -9.30 12.70 12.03
N LEU A 3 -8.62 12.52 13.16
CA LEU A 3 -7.45 11.67 13.32
C LEU A 3 -7.80 10.59 14.33
N LEU A 4 -7.64 9.32 13.93
CA LEU A 4 -7.97 8.16 14.75
C LEU A 4 -6.75 7.25 14.91
N CYS A 5 -6.69 6.53 16.02
CA CYS A 5 -5.74 5.43 16.16
C CYS A 5 -6.24 4.17 15.41
N ARG A 6 -5.38 3.14 15.31
CA ARG A 6 -5.75 1.87 14.65
C ARG A 6 -6.84 1.06 15.37
N HIS A 7 -7.18 1.43 16.60
CA HIS A 7 -8.29 0.88 17.39
C HIS A 7 -9.61 1.64 17.20
N ASP A 8 -9.70 2.50 16.19
CA ASP A 8 -10.89 3.29 15.86
C ASP A 8 -11.32 4.27 16.95
N ARG A 9 -10.39 4.68 17.82
CA ARG A 9 -10.63 5.73 18.80
C ARG A 9 -10.19 7.08 18.25
N VAL A 10 -11.00 8.10 18.50
CA VAL A 10 -10.74 9.46 18.01
C VAL A 10 -9.70 10.13 18.90
N LEU A 11 -8.61 10.59 18.29
CA LEU A 11 -7.56 11.34 18.99
C LEU A 11 -7.88 12.84 18.91
N TRP A 12 -8.05 13.33 17.69
CA TRP A 12 -8.28 14.74 17.42
C TRP A 12 -9.30 14.93 16.30
N MET A 13 -10.10 15.99 16.40
CA MET A 13 -11.01 16.42 15.33
C MET A 13 -10.84 17.89 15.01
N ALA A 14 -10.66 18.19 13.73
CA ALA A 14 -10.64 19.54 13.21
C ALA A 14 -12.00 19.90 12.61
N ASN A 15 -12.59 20.97 13.13
CA ASN A 15 -13.80 21.57 12.57
C ASN A 15 -13.46 22.27 11.24
N MET A 16 -14.08 21.83 10.15
CA MET A 16 -13.79 22.34 8.81
C MET A 16 -14.63 23.59 8.54
N LYS A 17 -13.98 24.76 8.49
CA LYS A 17 -14.63 26.05 8.23
C LYS A 17 -14.51 26.48 6.76
N SER A 18 -13.59 25.89 6.01
CA SER A 18 -13.38 26.17 4.59
C SER A 18 -14.25 25.30 3.69
N LYS A 19 -14.48 25.74 2.45
CA LYS A 19 -15.02 24.87 1.39
C LYS A 19 -14.03 23.73 1.11
N GLY A 20 -14.49 22.49 1.29
CA GLY A 20 -13.75 21.27 1.01
C GLY A 20 -12.75 20.84 2.09
N GLU A 21 -12.32 19.58 2.00
CA GLU A 21 -11.25 19.00 2.82
C GLU A 21 -9.90 19.48 2.29
N LYS A 22 -9.37 20.53 2.92
CA LYS A 22 -8.06 21.08 2.57
C LYS A 22 -6.95 20.36 3.34
N GLN A 23 -5.79 20.22 2.70
CA GLN A 23 -4.64 19.51 3.24
C GLN A 23 -4.11 20.06 4.58
N PHE A 24 -4.29 21.37 4.84
CA PHE A 24 -3.82 21.98 6.09
C PHE A 24 -4.52 21.42 7.33
N TYR A 25 -5.74 20.89 7.23
CA TYR A 25 -6.39 20.24 8.38
C TYR A 25 -5.61 18.97 8.78
N THR A 26 -5.16 18.19 7.80
CA THR A 26 -4.35 17.00 8.06
C THR A 26 -3.01 17.38 8.66
N LEU A 27 -2.37 18.43 8.12
CA LEU A 27 -1.09 18.92 8.65
C LEU A 27 -1.22 19.40 10.10
N ALA A 28 -2.26 20.15 10.44
CA ALA A 28 -2.51 20.63 11.80
C ALA A 28 -2.78 19.47 12.78
N LEU A 29 -3.55 18.46 12.37
CA LEU A 29 -3.80 17.27 13.18
C LEU A 29 -2.52 16.46 13.43
N LEU A 30 -1.67 16.33 12.40
CA LEU A 30 -0.38 15.67 12.54
C LEU A 30 0.58 16.46 13.42
N GLU A 31 0.67 17.78 13.25
CA GLU A 31 1.49 18.65 14.10
C GLU A 31 1.10 18.50 15.58
N THR A 32 -0.21 18.55 15.87
CA THR A 32 -0.73 18.35 17.22
C THR A 32 -0.34 16.98 17.77
N LEU A 33 -0.51 15.90 16.98
CA LEU A 33 -0.12 14.55 17.39
C LEU A 33 1.38 14.47 17.74
N PHE A 34 2.25 15.02 16.90
CA PHE A 34 3.70 14.89 17.10
C PHE A 34 4.25 15.77 18.22
N GLN A 35 3.54 16.82 18.62
CA GLN A 35 3.87 17.62 19.81
C GLN A 35 3.64 16.83 21.11
N ASP A 36 2.66 15.93 21.13
CA ASP A 36 2.32 15.12 22.30
C ASP A 36 3.05 13.77 22.36
N LEU A 37 3.74 13.36 21.29
CA LEU A 37 4.41 12.05 21.21
C LEU A 37 5.92 12.14 21.49
N PRO A 38 6.45 11.28 22.38
CA PRO A 38 7.90 11.10 22.60
C PRO A 38 8.72 10.97 21.32
N GLU A 39 9.94 11.52 21.30
CA GLU A 39 10.79 11.64 20.10
C GLU A 39 11.18 10.31 19.43
N ASP A 40 11.15 9.22 20.18
CA ASP A 40 11.48 7.86 19.74
C ASP A 40 10.33 7.15 19.03
N ILE A 41 9.12 7.70 19.06
CA ILE A 41 7.95 7.07 18.43
C ILE A 41 7.89 7.37 16.93
N VAL A 42 7.81 6.29 16.15
CA VAL A 42 7.51 6.31 14.70
C VAL A 42 6.00 6.08 14.49
N VAL A 43 5.39 6.91 13.64
CA VAL A 43 3.95 6.87 13.36
C VAL A 43 3.69 6.52 11.90
N ALA A 44 2.85 5.49 11.69
CA ALA A 44 2.27 5.19 10.40
C ALA A 44 1.00 6.01 10.16
N ILE A 45 0.99 6.79 9.06
CA ILE A 45 -0.12 7.65 8.64
C ILE A 45 -0.81 7.00 7.46
N LEU A 46 -2.04 6.54 7.68
CA LEU A 46 -2.90 6.01 6.61
C LEU A 46 -3.91 7.06 6.20
N TYR A 47 -3.85 7.48 4.93
CA TYR A 47 -4.74 8.51 4.39
C TYR A 47 -4.99 8.29 2.90
N ASP A 48 -6.19 8.57 2.41
CA ASP A 48 -6.61 8.31 1.03
C ASP A 48 -5.63 8.92 0.02
N ILE A 49 -5.18 10.15 0.26
CA ILE A 49 -4.21 10.85 -0.59
C ILE A 49 -2.82 10.95 0.08
N ALA A 50 -2.44 9.96 0.91
CA ALA A 50 -1.14 9.94 1.59
C ALA A 50 0.05 10.14 0.66
N CYS A 51 -0.01 9.62 -0.57
CA CYS A 51 1.05 9.84 -1.56
C CYS A 51 1.23 11.31 -1.97
N GLN A 52 0.13 12.07 -2.05
CA GLN A 52 0.15 13.51 -2.33
C GLN A 52 0.58 14.28 -1.09
N LEU A 53 0.13 13.86 0.09
CA LEU A 53 0.53 14.45 1.36
C LEU A 53 2.04 14.33 1.58
N HIS A 54 2.59 13.12 1.44
CA HIS A 54 4.01 12.85 1.56
C HIS A 54 4.84 13.70 0.58
N ARG A 55 4.41 13.78 -0.68
CA ARG A 55 5.07 14.65 -1.68
C ARG A 55 5.06 16.12 -1.26
N SER A 56 3.95 16.60 -0.73
CA SER A 56 3.82 18.01 -0.31
C SER A 56 4.69 18.32 0.90
N VAL A 57 4.73 17.40 1.86
CA VAL A 57 5.60 17.47 3.04
C VAL A 57 7.07 17.60 2.62
N LEU A 58 7.53 16.74 1.71
CA LEU A 58 8.91 16.81 1.21
C LEU A 58 9.18 18.07 0.37
N LYS A 59 8.25 18.44 -0.51
CA LYS A 59 8.44 19.56 -1.44
C LYS A 59 8.48 20.91 -0.73
N TRP A 60 7.64 21.09 0.30
CA TRP A 60 7.43 22.38 0.95
C TRP A 60 8.03 22.44 2.36
N GLY A 61 8.63 21.36 2.85
CA GLY A 61 9.25 21.31 4.18
C GLY A 61 8.23 21.32 5.33
N PHE A 62 6.97 20.95 5.09
CA PHE A 62 5.99 20.85 6.17
C PHE A 62 6.37 19.73 7.14
N LEU A 63 6.22 19.95 8.44
CA LEU A 63 6.52 18.93 9.47
C LEU A 63 7.96 18.38 9.37
N ALA A 64 8.91 19.19 8.88
CA ALA A 64 10.30 18.80 8.71
C ALA A 64 10.95 18.17 9.97
N PRO A 65 10.68 18.64 11.22
CA PRO A 65 11.21 18.00 12.41
C PRO A 65 10.76 16.54 12.59
N PHE A 66 9.57 16.19 12.07
CA PHE A 66 8.92 14.91 12.31
C PHE A 66 9.05 13.92 11.14
N ILE A 67 9.58 14.34 9.98
CA ILE A 67 9.55 13.55 8.74
C ILE A 67 10.20 12.17 8.87
N LYS A 68 11.30 12.07 9.64
CA LYS A 68 12.01 10.80 9.86
C LYS A 68 11.19 9.80 10.69
N ARG A 69 10.20 10.30 11.43
CA ARG A 69 9.29 9.52 12.29
C ARG A 69 7.97 9.21 11.59
N MET A 70 7.81 9.53 10.30
CA MET A 70 6.55 9.36 9.56
C MET A 70 6.64 8.29 8.48
N VAL A 71 5.71 7.32 8.53
CA VAL A 71 5.53 6.30 7.50
C VAL A 71 4.18 6.53 6.80
N PHE A 72 4.20 6.93 5.53
CA PHE A 72 2.96 7.21 4.78
C PHE A 72 2.44 5.96 4.05
N ALA A 73 1.14 5.69 4.17
CA ALA A 73 0.44 4.65 3.43
C ALA A 73 -0.96 5.11 3.01
N VAL A 74 -1.49 4.53 1.93
CA VAL A 74 -2.87 4.78 1.50
C VAL A 74 -3.78 3.77 2.17
N ALA A 75 -4.97 4.20 2.62
CA ALA A 75 -5.96 3.28 3.17
C ALA A 75 -6.25 2.13 2.18
N VAL A 76 -6.45 0.91 2.69
CA VAL A 76 -6.42 -0.31 1.87
C VAL A 76 -7.44 -0.27 0.72
N PHE A 77 -8.62 0.30 0.92
CA PHE A 77 -9.64 0.39 -0.12
C PHE A 77 -9.35 1.50 -1.14
N HIS A 78 -8.70 2.57 -0.70
CA HIS A 78 -8.31 3.69 -1.57
C HIS A 78 -7.06 3.38 -2.40
N ALA A 79 -6.20 2.47 -1.94
CA ALA A 79 -4.93 2.16 -2.59
C ALA A 79 -5.14 1.68 -4.04
N PHE A 80 -6.18 0.90 -4.30
CA PHE A 80 -6.49 0.39 -5.65
C PHE A 80 -6.87 1.47 -6.65
N VAL A 81 -7.45 2.59 -6.18
CA VAL A 81 -7.82 3.72 -7.05
C VAL A 81 -6.58 4.50 -7.51
N HIS A 82 -5.42 4.26 -6.89
CA HIS A 82 -4.17 4.92 -7.24
C HIS A 82 -3.45 4.22 -8.40
N ARG A 83 -2.44 4.87 -8.96
CA ARG A 83 -1.58 4.31 -10.00
C ARG A 83 -0.78 3.12 -9.45
N LEU A 84 -0.42 2.17 -10.31
CA LEU A 84 0.35 0.97 -9.93
C LEU A 84 1.60 1.27 -9.09
N GLU A 85 2.39 2.28 -9.48
CA GLU A 85 3.56 2.75 -8.71
C GLU A 85 3.20 3.10 -7.25
N CYS A 86 2.07 3.78 -7.06
CA CYS A 86 1.57 4.14 -5.75
C CYS A 86 1.06 2.93 -4.98
N GLN A 87 0.43 1.96 -5.65
CA GLN A 87 0.04 0.69 -5.04
C GLN A 87 1.26 -0.11 -4.58
N LEU A 88 2.39 -0.06 -5.28
CA LEU A 88 3.60 -0.76 -4.81
C LEU A 88 4.23 -0.05 -3.61
N ARG A 89 4.25 1.29 -3.60
CA ARG A 89 4.97 2.08 -2.59
C ARG A 89 4.17 2.44 -1.34
N TYR A 90 2.85 2.58 -1.45
CA TYR A 90 1.99 3.09 -0.38
C TYR A 90 0.90 2.11 0.05
N HIS A 91 0.74 0.95 -0.59
CA HIS A 91 -0.26 -0.01 -0.16
C HIS A 91 0.16 -0.72 1.14
N PRO A 92 -0.70 -0.78 2.17
CA PRO A 92 -0.32 -1.23 3.50
C PRO A 92 0.04 -2.72 3.55
N ARG A 93 -0.51 -3.54 2.65
CA ARG A 93 -0.11 -4.96 2.50
C ARG A 93 1.24 -5.20 1.84
N LYS A 94 1.80 -4.19 1.16
CA LYS A 94 3.08 -4.30 0.41
C LYS A 94 4.22 -3.55 1.08
N ARG A 95 3.88 -2.61 1.96
CA ARG A 95 4.83 -1.74 2.66
C ARG A 95 5.11 -2.27 4.06
N GLU A 96 6.39 -2.28 4.41
CA GLU A 96 6.91 -2.70 5.71
C GLU A 96 6.44 -1.79 6.86
N GLY A 97 6.32 -2.36 8.06
CA GLY A 97 5.96 -1.65 9.30
C GLY A 97 4.47 -1.32 9.49
N LEU A 98 3.57 -2.00 8.77
CA LEU A 98 2.12 -1.71 8.79
C LEU A 98 1.27 -2.91 9.20
N GLY A 99 1.87 -4.11 9.26
CA GLY A 99 1.18 -5.35 9.58
C GLY A 99 -0.09 -5.51 8.74
N PHE A 100 -1.20 -5.75 9.42
CA PHE A 100 -2.51 -5.87 8.79
C PHE A 100 -3.44 -4.65 9.00
N THR A 101 -2.89 -3.49 9.33
CA THR A 101 -3.66 -2.23 9.47
C THR A 101 -4.37 -1.84 8.17
N SER A 102 -5.66 -1.45 8.25
CA SER A 102 -6.46 -1.09 7.05
C SER A 102 -6.49 0.41 6.75
N GLY A 103 -6.46 1.27 7.77
CA GLY A 103 -6.58 2.73 7.59
C GLY A 103 -8.01 3.25 7.45
N GLU A 104 -9.01 2.38 7.58
CA GLU A 104 -10.43 2.69 7.30
C GLU A 104 -11.20 3.21 8.53
N GLY A 105 -10.50 3.70 9.56
CA GLY A 105 -11.10 4.13 10.82
C GLY A 105 -12.00 5.35 10.67
N CYS A 106 -11.60 6.32 9.84
CA CYS A 106 -12.40 7.50 9.53
C CYS A 106 -13.75 7.12 8.90
N GLU A 107 -13.77 6.22 7.91
CA GLU A 107 -15.02 5.79 7.27
C GLU A 107 -15.97 5.09 8.25
N ARG A 108 -15.45 4.28 9.17
CA ARG A 108 -16.25 3.67 10.24
C ARG A 108 -16.85 4.73 11.17
N LEU A 109 -16.05 5.73 11.57
CA LEU A 109 -16.53 6.83 12.38
C LEU A 109 -17.63 7.62 11.66
N TRP A 110 -17.42 7.96 10.38
CA TRP A 110 -18.39 8.68 9.56
C TRP A 110 -19.71 7.94 9.47
N HIS A 111 -19.68 6.61 9.34
CA HIS A 111 -20.88 5.80 9.38
C HIS A 111 -21.60 5.92 10.74
N LEU A 112 -20.89 5.79 11.85
CA LEU A 112 -21.47 5.86 13.20
C LEU A 112 -22.14 7.22 13.49
N ILE A 113 -21.56 8.32 13.03
CA ILE A 113 -22.11 9.66 13.25
C ILE A 113 -23.05 10.13 12.13
N SER A 114 -23.22 9.35 11.05
CA SER A 114 -24.03 9.74 9.87
C SER A 114 -25.48 10.07 10.22
N ARG A 115 -26.06 9.35 11.20
CA ARG A 115 -27.42 9.60 11.71
C ARG A 115 -27.61 11.01 12.28
N LEU A 116 -26.53 11.66 12.71
CA LEU A 116 -26.55 13.00 13.26
C LEU A 116 -26.58 14.07 12.17
N ILE A 117 -26.31 13.75 10.89
CA ILE A 117 -26.20 14.74 9.83
C ILE A 117 -27.48 15.56 9.68
N SER A 118 -28.64 14.91 9.74
CA SER A 118 -29.95 15.57 9.56
C SER A 118 -30.25 16.57 10.67
N SER A 119 -30.03 16.20 11.93
CA SER A 119 -30.28 17.05 13.10
C SER A 119 -29.23 18.17 13.23
N LEU A 120 -27.95 17.83 13.02
CA LEU A 120 -26.85 18.77 13.19
C LEU A 120 -26.77 19.83 12.09
N ARG A 121 -27.33 19.57 10.91
CA ARG A 121 -27.40 20.54 9.81
C ARG A 121 -28.17 21.80 10.20
N LYS A 122 -29.22 21.66 11.01
CA LYS A 122 -30.07 22.77 11.51
C LYS A 122 -29.63 23.30 12.88
N SER A 123 -28.67 22.65 13.52
CA SER A 123 -28.20 23.01 14.86
C SER A 123 -27.22 24.18 14.84
N GLY A 124 -27.32 25.05 15.85
CA GLY A 124 -26.33 26.10 16.11
C GLY A 124 -24.95 25.54 16.49
N PHE A 125 -23.92 26.40 16.47
CA PHE A 125 -22.52 26.00 16.64
C PHE A 125 -22.26 25.21 17.94
N HIS A 126 -22.66 25.75 19.10
CA HIS A 126 -22.40 25.12 20.40
C HIS A 126 -23.15 23.80 20.58
N HIS A 127 -24.42 23.75 20.18
CA HIS A 127 -25.21 22.52 20.23
C HIS A 127 -24.60 21.44 19.33
N ARG A 128 -24.16 21.82 18.11
CA ARG A 128 -23.48 20.88 17.21
C ARG A 128 -22.21 20.31 17.84
N LEU A 129 -21.38 21.17 18.43
CA LEU A 129 -20.14 20.75 19.08
C LEU A 129 -20.40 19.82 20.27
N TYR A 130 -21.35 20.18 21.13
CA TYR A 130 -21.74 19.37 22.29
C TYR A 130 -22.26 17.98 21.88
N THR A 131 -23.18 17.93 20.92
CA THR A 131 -23.79 16.67 20.45
C THR A 131 -22.76 15.77 19.77
N LEU A 132 -21.88 16.33 18.92
CA LEU A 132 -20.77 15.57 18.35
C LEU A 132 -19.84 15.05 19.45
N ASN A 133 -19.37 15.91 20.35
CA ASN A 133 -18.46 15.50 21.42
C ASN A 133 -19.06 14.38 22.29
N THR A 134 -20.34 14.49 22.62
CA THR A 134 -21.06 13.46 23.40
C THR A 134 -21.11 12.13 22.65
N GLN A 135 -21.45 12.16 21.35
CA GLN A 135 -21.48 10.95 20.54
C GLN A 135 -20.10 10.32 20.39
N LEU A 136 -19.05 11.12 20.20
CA LEU A 136 -17.68 10.64 20.06
C LEU A 136 -17.20 9.98 21.35
N ARG A 137 -17.46 10.60 22.52
CA ARG A 137 -17.16 9.99 23.82
C ARG A 137 -17.86 8.64 24.00
N PHE A 138 -19.13 8.54 23.60
CA PHE A 138 -19.87 7.28 23.64
C PHE A 138 -19.22 6.21 22.74
N ILE A 139 -18.84 6.58 21.51
CA ILE A 139 -18.15 5.68 20.57
C ILE A 139 -16.80 5.23 21.15
N ASP A 140 -15.99 6.14 21.68
CA ASP A 140 -14.67 5.83 22.24
C ASP A 140 -14.77 4.91 23.46
N GLU A 141 -15.75 5.13 24.34
CA GLU A 141 -16.01 4.22 25.46
C GLU A 141 -16.39 2.83 24.97
N ASN A 142 -17.27 2.72 23.97
CA ASN A 142 -17.66 1.42 23.42
C ASN A 142 -16.51 0.70 22.74
N ASN A 143 -15.67 1.43 22.00
CA ASN A 143 -14.47 0.88 21.38
C ASN A 143 -13.47 0.38 22.44
N LEU A 144 -13.35 1.07 23.58
CA LEU A 144 -12.52 0.62 24.70
C LEU A 144 -13.05 -0.69 25.31
N PHE A 145 -14.35 -0.80 25.56
CA PHE A 145 -14.96 -2.04 26.05
C PHE A 145 -14.79 -3.20 25.05
N ALA A 146 -14.94 -2.92 23.76
CA ALA A 146 -14.79 -3.91 22.69
C ALA A 146 -13.33 -4.28 22.36
N LEU A 147 -12.34 -3.61 22.97
CA LEU A 147 -10.92 -3.75 22.62
C LEU A 147 -10.40 -5.19 22.77
N GLY A 148 -10.73 -5.87 23.86
CA GLY A 148 -10.34 -7.28 24.07
C GLY A 148 -10.85 -8.20 22.96
N ALA A 149 -12.13 -8.09 22.61
CA ALA A 149 -12.73 -8.85 21.52
C ALA A 149 -12.15 -8.47 20.14
N TRP A 150 -11.83 -7.19 19.93
CA TRP A 150 -11.15 -6.71 18.73
C TRP A 150 -9.76 -7.35 18.58
N MET A 151 -8.98 -7.41 19.67
CA MET A 151 -7.64 -8.01 19.66
C MET A 151 -7.70 -9.53 19.41
N ALA A 152 -8.65 -10.23 20.02
CA ALA A 152 -8.83 -11.67 19.80
C ALA A 152 -9.18 -11.98 18.34
N ARG A 153 -10.11 -11.22 17.75
CA ARG A 153 -10.44 -11.35 16.32
C ARG A 153 -9.24 -11.04 15.42
N ARG A 154 -8.45 -10.01 15.75
CA ARG A 154 -7.25 -9.66 15.00
C ARG A 154 -6.19 -10.74 15.09
N GLN A 155 -6.03 -11.38 16.24
CA GLN A 155 -5.10 -12.50 16.41
C GLN A 155 -5.52 -13.69 15.56
N ALA A 156 -6.78 -14.13 15.67
CA ALA A 156 -7.30 -15.24 14.87
C ALA A 156 -7.15 -14.97 13.36
N PHE A 157 -7.40 -13.74 12.93
CA PHE A 157 -7.17 -13.34 11.55
C PHE A 157 -5.68 -13.43 11.14
N CYS A 158 -4.78 -12.94 11.99
CA CYS A 158 -3.35 -13.02 11.78
C CYS A 158 -2.87 -14.47 11.68
N ASP A 159 -3.33 -15.34 12.57
CA ASP A 159 -2.97 -16.76 12.62
C ASP A 159 -3.46 -17.50 11.38
N ASN A 160 -4.71 -17.26 10.96
CA ASN A 160 -5.26 -17.83 9.72
C ASN A 160 -4.45 -17.39 8.49
N LYS A 161 -4.03 -16.12 8.45
CA LYS A 161 -3.21 -15.60 7.36
C LYS A 161 -1.82 -16.18 7.33
N GLN A 162 -1.21 -16.33 8.50
CA GLN A 162 0.08 -16.96 8.63
C GLN A 162 0.02 -18.42 8.17
N ALA A 163 -0.96 -19.21 8.65
CA ALA A 163 -1.13 -20.60 8.25
C ALA A 163 -1.37 -20.76 6.74
N SER A 164 -2.22 -19.91 6.15
CA SER A 164 -2.48 -19.92 4.71
C SER A 164 -1.23 -19.57 3.89
N ALA A 165 -0.46 -18.57 4.34
CA ALA A 165 0.79 -18.18 3.68
C ALA A 165 1.83 -19.30 3.77
N GLU A 166 2.02 -19.90 4.95
CA GLU A 166 2.95 -21.01 5.18
C GLU A 166 2.61 -22.23 4.31
N ALA A 167 1.31 -22.56 4.17
CA ALA A 167 0.87 -23.65 3.30
C ALA A 167 1.25 -23.40 1.82
N ILE A 168 1.01 -22.19 1.31
CA ILE A 168 1.38 -21.82 -0.07
C ILE A 168 2.90 -21.82 -0.23
N LEU A 169 3.65 -21.29 0.74
CA LEU A 169 5.11 -21.26 0.69
C LEU A 169 5.71 -22.68 0.74
N ALA A 170 5.09 -23.60 1.49
CA ALA A 170 5.49 -25.01 1.50
C ALA A 170 5.23 -25.68 0.14
N GLU A 171 4.12 -25.35 -0.54
CA GLU A 171 3.86 -25.80 -1.91
C GLU A 171 4.91 -25.24 -2.89
N MET A 172 5.25 -23.95 -2.78
CA MET A 172 6.26 -23.31 -3.63
C MET A 172 7.66 -23.91 -3.42
N ALA A 173 7.99 -24.27 -2.17
CA ALA A 173 9.23 -24.97 -1.86
C ALA A 173 9.33 -26.35 -2.55
N LYS A 174 8.22 -27.12 -2.61
CA LYS A 174 8.18 -28.39 -3.36
C LYS A 174 8.39 -28.20 -4.85
N ARG A 175 8.01 -27.04 -5.40
CA ARG A 175 8.22 -26.66 -6.80
C ARG A 175 9.62 -26.10 -7.07
N GLY A 176 10.49 -26.05 -6.05
CA GLY A 176 11.87 -25.58 -6.17
C GLY A 176 12.07 -24.08 -5.97
N TYR A 177 11.05 -23.33 -5.56
CA TYR A 177 11.19 -21.91 -5.25
C TYR A 177 11.43 -21.69 -3.75
N SER A 178 12.58 -21.09 -3.41
CA SER A 178 12.85 -20.67 -2.04
C SER A 178 12.19 -19.33 -1.71
N ARG A 179 12.06 -19.01 -0.41
CA ARG A 179 11.61 -17.68 0.04
C ARG A 179 12.51 -16.56 -0.48
N ALA A 180 13.81 -16.83 -0.61
CA ALA A 180 14.79 -15.87 -1.13
C ALA A 180 14.55 -15.57 -2.62
N ASP A 181 14.25 -16.60 -3.41
CA ASP A 181 13.93 -16.44 -4.84
C ASP A 181 12.68 -15.59 -5.01
N LEU A 182 11.61 -15.89 -4.25
CA LEU A 182 10.37 -15.10 -4.27
C LEU A 182 10.61 -13.65 -3.84
N ALA A 183 11.48 -13.39 -2.86
CA ALA A 183 11.86 -12.04 -2.46
C ALA A 183 12.62 -11.31 -3.58
N GLN A 184 13.55 -11.97 -4.25
CA GLN A 184 14.28 -11.40 -5.38
C GLN A 184 13.33 -11.07 -6.56
N GLN A 185 12.39 -11.96 -6.83
CA GLN A 185 11.35 -11.76 -7.85
C GLN A 185 10.44 -10.57 -7.50
N TRP A 186 10.06 -10.42 -6.22
CA TRP A 186 9.33 -9.25 -5.73
C TRP A 186 10.14 -7.95 -5.89
N ASP A 187 11.42 -7.95 -5.52
CA ASP A 187 12.28 -6.78 -5.67
C ASP A 187 12.46 -6.39 -7.14
N LEU A 188 12.59 -7.39 -8.04
CA LEU A 188 12.66 -7.17 -9.47
C LEU A 188 11.35 -6.56 -9.99
N GLN A 189 10.19 -7.04 -9.51
CA GLN A 189 8.89 -6.47 -9.83
C GLN A 189 8.82 -5.00 -9.39
N VAL A 190 9.14 -4.69 -8.14
CA VAL A 190 9.09 -3.33 -7.60
C VAL A 190 10.03 -2.42 -8.38
N LYS A 191 11.30 -2.83 -8.60
CA LYS A 191 12.27 -2.06 -9.37
C LYS A 191 11.80 -1.80 -10.80
N THR A 192 11.22 -2.80 -11.46
CA THR A 192 10.78 -2.66 -12.85
C THR A 192 9.55 -1.75 -12.96
N GLN A 193 8.57 -1.90 -12.06
CA GLN A 193 7.30 -1.19 -12.12
C GLN A 193 7.33 0.21 -11.48
N THR A 194 8.39 0.56 -10.75
CA THR A 194 8.59 1.90 -10.17
C THR A 194 9.57 2.77 -10.96
N LYS A 195 10.16 2.25 -12.06
CA LYS A 195 10.99 3.05 -12.98
C LYS A 195 10.20 4.26 -13.47
N PRO A 196 10.79 5.47 -13.48
CA PRO A 196 10.14 6.64 -14.04
C PRO A 196 9.71 6.34 -15.47
N GLN A 197 8.45 6.64 -15.79
CA GLN A 197 7.97 6.44 -17.15
C GLN A 197 8.81 7.29 -18.13
N PRO A 198 9.18 6.74 -19.30
CA PRO A 198 9.91 7.51 -20.30
C PRO A 198 9.07 8.73 -20.68
N SER A 199 9.67 9.92 -20.54
CA SER A 199 9.04 11.19 -20.90
C SER A 199 8.74 11.22 -22.40
N ARG A 200 7.69 11.91 -22.83
CA ARG A 200 7.50 12.26 -24.25
C ARG A 200 8.31 13.52 -24.53
N SER A 201 9.38 13.42 -25.31
CA SER A 201 10.10 14.60 -25.79
C SER A 201 10.36 14.47 -27.29
N LYS A 202 10.23 15.61 -28.01
CA LYS A 202 10.60 15.70 -29.44
C LYS A 202 12.09 15.40 -29.67
N HIS A 203 12.90 15.43 -28.61
CA HIS A 203 14.35 15.31 -28.67
C HIS A 203 14.86 13.95 -28.19
N LEU A 204 14.00 13.02 -27.78
CA LEU A 204 14.44 11.72 -27.23
C LEU A 204 15.12 10.84 -28.28
N GLY A 205 14.65 10.88 -29.53
CA GLY A 205 15.34 10.25 -30.65
C GLY A 205 16.71 10.89 -30.91
N VAL A 206 16.80 12.22 -30.79
CA VAL A 206 18.06 12.98 -30.95
C VAL A 206 19.04 12.65 -29.82
N GLN A 207 18.55 12.56 -28.59
CA GLN A 207 19.34 12.23 -27.40
C GLN A 207 19.86 10.78 -27.47
N ALA A 208 19.02 9.82 -27.81
CA ALA A 208 19.43 8.42 -27.95
C ALA A 208 20.48 8.23 -29.05
N VAL A 209 20.36 8.97 -30.17
CA VAL A 209 21.38 8.97 -31.23
C VAL A 209 22.68 9.65 -30.77
N ASN A 210 22.60 10.77 -30.05
CA ASN A 210 23.77 11.44 -29.48
C ASN A 210 24.51 10.56 -28.46
N GLU A 211 23.78 9.80 -27.64
CA GLU A 211 24.34 8.81 -26.71
C GLU A 211 25.12 7.71 -27.46
N VAL A 212 24.58 7.20 -28.57
CA VAL A 212 25.29 6.21 -29.40
C VAL A 212 26.51 6.81 -30.10
N LEU A 213 26.44 8.05 -30.56
CA LEU A 213 27.61 8.75 -31.13
C LEU A 213 28.70 8.96 -30.07
N ALA A 214 28.33 9.32 -28.83
CA ALA A 214 29.25 9.44 -27.72
C ALA A 214 29.92 8.09 -27.38
N LEU A 215 29.12 7.01 -27.25
CA LEU A 215 29.64 5.65 -27.00
C LEU A 215 30.59 5.16 -28.11
N ARG A 216 30.38 5.55 -29.37
CA ARG A 216 31.33 5.26 -30.44
C ARG A 216 32.63 6.05 -30.32
N GLY A 217 32.56 7.31 -29.90
CA GLY A 217 33.72 8.12 -29.55
C GLY A 217 34.51 7.49 -28.42
N GLU A 218 33.82 7.03 -27.37
CA GLU A 218 34.42 6.29 -26.25
C GLU A 218 35.04 4.97 -26.69
N LYS A 219 34.39 4.20 -27.57
CA LYS A 219 34.97 2.97 -28.15
C LYS A 219 36.26 3.26 -28.90
N LYS A 220 36.32 4.36 -29.66
CA LYS A 220 37.53 4.77 -30.37
C LYS A 220 38.64 5.11 -29.37
N ALA A 221 38.35 5.95 -28.37
CA ALA A 221 39.30 6.31 -27.33
C ALA A 221 39.77 5.09 -26.50
N ALA A 222 38.89 4.15 -26.19
CA ALA A 222 39.24 2.90 -25.50
C ALA A 222 40.15 2.01 -26.36
N LYS A 223 39.91 1.96 -27.67
CA LYS A 223 40.78 1.23 -28.60
C LYS A 223 42.16 1.87 -28.73
N ASP A 224 42.22 3.20 -28.75
CA ASP A 224 43.47 3.96 -28.76
C ASP A 224 44.27 3.69 -27.46
N ARG A 225 43.61 3.69 -26.30
CA ARG A 225 44.22 3.32 -25.00
C ARG A 225 44.77 1.89 -24.97
N VAL A 226 44.06 0.92 -25.55
CA VAL A 226 44.57 -0.45 -25.68
C VAL A 226 45.84 -0.47 -26.54
N CYS A 227 45.88 0.30 -27.63
CA CYS A 227 47.04 0.36 -28.50
C CYS A 227 48.27 0.96 -27.79
N GLU A 228 48.08 2.05 -27.03
CA GLU A 228 49.12 2.67 -26.19
C GLU A 228 49.60 1.72 -25.09
N ALA A 229 48.69 1.03 -24.41
CA ALA A 229 49.03 0.05 -23.37
C ALA A 229 49.77 -1.17 -23.94
N GLU A 230 49.43 -1.63 -25.15
CA GLU A 230 50.15 -2.70 -25.85
C GLU A 230 51.56 -2.27 -26.24
N GLN A 231 51.74 -1.01 -26.61
CA GLN A 231 53.05 -0.45 -26.95
C GLN A 231 53.93 -0.32 -25.71
N THR A 232 53.37 0.21 -24.62
CA THR A 232 54.03 0.30 -23.31
C THR A 232 54.44 -1.09 -22.77
N TRP A 233 53.58 -2.09 -22.96
CA TRP A 233 53.89 -3.48 -22.59
C TRP A 233 55.02 -4.09 -23.44
N LYS A 234 55.10 -3.76 -24.74
CA LYS A 234 56.20 -4.18 -25.62
C LYS A 234 57.51 -3.49 -25.27
N ASP A 235 57.46 -2.20 -24.96
CA ASP A 235 58.64 -1.39 -24.61
C ASP A 235 59.18 -1.74 -23.21
N ALA A 236 58.32 -2.26 -22.32
CA ALA A 236 58.71 -2.78 -21.00
C ALA A 236 59.49 -4.12 -21.05
N THR A 237 59.85 -4.64 -22.24
CA THR A 237 60.59 -5.91 -22.37
C THR A 237 62.00 -5.88 -21.75
N GLY A 238 62.57 -4.70 -21.53
CA GLY A 238 63.84 -4.47 -20.82
C GLY A 238 63.73 -3.78 -19.45
N ALA A 239 62.52 -3.56 -18.92
CA ALA A 239 62.27 -2.90 -17.64
C ALA A 239 62.26 -3.88 -16.45
N ASP A 240 62.26 -3.35 -15.22
CA ASP A 240 62.15 -4.16 -13.99
C ASP A 240 60.80 -4.90 -13.87
N ASP A 241 60.76 -5.92 -13.01
CA ASP A 241 59.59 -6.79 -12.87
C ASP A 241 58.33 -6.03 -12.40
N SER A 242 58.50 -4.94 -11.64
CA SER A 242 57.39 -4.10 -11.18
C SER A 242 56.76 -3.32 -12.34
N ALA A 243 57.58 -2.64 -13.15
CA ALA A 243 57.12 -1.88 -14.31
C ALA A 243 56.46 -2.77 -15.37
N ARG A 244 56.91 -4.03 -15.49
CA ARG A 244 56.22 -5.03 -16.32
C ARG A 244 54.85 -5.38 -15.74
N LEU A 245 54.76 -5.69 -14.45
CA LEU A 245 53.48 -6.01 -13.81
C LEU A 245 52.46 -4.89 -13.95
N ASP A 246 52.90 -3.64 -13.76
CA ASP A 246 52.05 -2.44 -13.91
C ASP A 246 51.58 -2.25 -15.37
N ALA A 247 52.48 -2.40 -16.35
CA ALA A 247 52.13 -2.33 -17.77
C ALA A 247 51.16 -3.45 -18.20
N ARG A 248 51.28 -4.64 -17.61
CA ARG A 248 50.35 -5.76 -17.83
C ARG A 248 48.97 -5.50 -17.24
N SER A 249 48.90 -4.92 -16.03
CA SER A 249 47.65 -4.58 -15.37
C SER A 249 46.89 -3.50 -16.16
N ALA A 250 47.60 -2.44 -16.57
CA ALA A 250 47.03 -1.36 -17.38
C ALA A 250 46.48 -1.87 -18.73
N LEU A 251 47.16 -2.85 -19.36
CA LEU A 251 46.67 -3.48 -20.58
C LEU A 251 45.39 -4.30 -20.37
N LEU A 252 45.29 -5.03 -19.24
CA LEU A 252 44.09 -5.81 -18.89
C LEU A 252 42.90 -4.89 -18.61
N GLU A 253 43.10 -3.81 -17.86
CA GLU A 253 42.08 -2.80 -17.58
C GLU A 253 41.58 -2.14 -18.87
N ALA A 254 42.49 -1.70 -19.75
CA ALA A 254 42.13 -1.09 -21.03
C ALA A 254 41.34 -2.05 -21.94
N ARG A 255 41.66 -3.36 -21.93
CA ARG A 255 40.92 -4.38 -22.69
C ARG A 255 39.52 -4.61 -22.12
N LEU A 256 39.38 -4.63 -20.80
CA LEU A 256 38.10 -4.80 -20.13
C LEU A 256 37.19 -3.58 -20.34
N ASP A 257 37.76 -2.38 -20.32
CA ASP A 257 37.07 -1.14 -20.71
C ASP A 257 36.60 -1.18 -22.17
N LEU A 258 37.44 -1.66 -23.10
CA LEU A 258 37.05 -1.81 -24.50
C LEU A 258 35.89 -2.80 -24.64
N GLU A 259 35.96 -3.94 -23.96
CA GLU A 259 34.92 -4.97 -23.98
C GLU A 259 33.58 -4.43 -23.46
N THR A 260 33.57 -3.79 -22.28
CA THR A 260 32.37 -3.20 -21.69
C THR A 260 31.74 -2.11 -22.57
N VAL A 261 32.55 -1.21 -23.14
CA VAL A 261 32.06 -0.18 -24.07
C VAL A 261 31.54 -0.80 -25.36
N THR A 262 32.17 -1.86 -25.87
CA THR A 262 31.69 -2.55 -27.08
C THR A 262 30.36 -3.27 -26.87
N GLU A 263 30.16 -3.92 -25.73
CA GLU A 263 28.88 -4.54 -25.39
C GLU A 263 27.76 -3.51 -25.22
N ASN A 264 28.06 -2.41 -24.51
CA ASN A 264 27.09 -1.34 -24.29
C ASN A 264 26.69 -0.67 -25.61
N LEU A 265 27.66 -0.46 -26.51
CA LEU A 265 27.39 0.04 -27.85
C LEU A 265 26.51 -0.93 -28.63
N ALA A 266 26.85 -2.23 -28.67
CA ALA A 266 26.08 -3.24 -29.39
C ALA A 266 24.62 -3.32 -28.89
N LYS A 267 24.41 -3.27 -27.58
CA LYS A 267 23.07 -3.23 -26.96
C LYS A 267 22.26 -2.00 -27.41
N ARG A 268 22.89 -0.82 -27.49
CA ARG A 268 22.21 0.42 -27.90
C ARG A 268 22.01 0.56 -29.40
N GLU A 269 22.94 0.04 -30.21
CA GLU A 269 22.79 -0.04 -31.66
C GLU A 269 21.67 -1.02 -32.06
N ALA A 270 21.59 -2.18 -31.40
CA ALA A 270 20.50 -3.13 -31.56
C ALA A 270 19.15 -2.54 -31.16
N ALA A 271 19.08 -1.77 -30.07
CA ALA A 271 17.86 -1.07 -29.66
C ALA A 271 17.39 -0.02 -30.69
N LEU A 272 18.31 0.57 -31.45
CA LEU A 272 18.01 1.55 -32.51
C LEU A 272 17.82 0.90 -33.89
N GLY A 273 18.33 -0.31 -34.13
CA GLY A 273 18.23 -1.03 -35.41
C GLY A 273 19.02 -0.37 -36.55
N VAL A 274 20.17 0.27 -36.26
CA VAL A 274 20.97 1.00 -37.27
C VAL A 274 22.45 0.61 -37.25
N ASP A 275 22.93 0.06 -38.37
CA ASP A 275 24.35 -0.20 -38.60
C ASP A 275 25.03 0.98 -39.33
N GLY A 276 26.01 1.63 -38.68
CA GLY A 276 26.93 2.60 -39.32
C GLY A 276 26.70 4.10 -39.05
N GLN A 277 27.80 4.89 -39.05
CA GLN A 277 27.85 6.30 -38.62
C GLN A 277 27.13 7.27 -39.56
N ALA A 278 27.31 7.10 -40.87
CA ALA A 278 26.61 7.89 -41.89
C ALA A 278 25.08 7.66 -41.91
N ARG A 279 24.61 6.51 -41.41
CA ARG A 279 23.18 6.20 -41.30
C ARG A 279 22.55 6.82 -40.04
N LEU A 280 23.31 6.98 -38.95
CA LEU A 280 22.85 7.59 -37.69
C LEU A 280 22.65 9.10 -37.80
N GLU A 281 23.55 9.84 -38.45
CA GLU A 281 23.39 11.29 -38.67
C GLU A 281 22.18 11.61 -39.58
N LYS A 282 21.90 10.72 -40.56
CA LYS A 282 20.70 10.79 -41.40
C LYS A 282 19.43 10.34 -40.66
N ALA A 283 19.56 9.36 -39.75
CA ALA A 283 18.49 8.88 -38.86
C ALA A 283 18.06 9.93 -37.83
N GLN A 284 19.00 10.75 -37.32
CA GLN A 284 18.75 11.85 -36.38
C GLN A 284 17.75 12.88 -36.92
N LYS A 285 17.70 13.06 -38.25
CA LYS A 285 16.79 13.98 -38.96
C LYS A 285 15.53 13.29 -39.52
N SER A 286 15.39 11.98 -39.31
CA SER A 286 14.33 11.19 -39.92
C SER A 286 13.10 11.14 -39.01
N LYS A 287 11.95 11.53 -39.58
CA LYS A 287 10.64 11.45 -38.90
C LYS A 287 10.28 10.01 -38.50
N PHE A 288 10.90 9.00 -39.14
CA PHE A 288 10.68 7.59 -38.84
C PHE A 288 11.14 7.22 -37.42
N PHE A 289 12.33 7.66 -36.99
CA PHE A 289 12.83 7.36 -35.65
C PHE A 289 12.07 8.09 -34.55
N GLU A 290 11.67 9.35 -34.80
CA GLU A 290 10.82 10.11 -33.89
C GLU A 290 9.46 9.41 -33.68
N TYR A 291 8.80 8.96 -34.75
CA TYR A 291 7.53 8.25 -34.64
C TYR A 291 7.67 6.87 -33.99
N ARG A 292 8.78 6.15 -34.24
CA ARG A 292 9.06 4.85 -33.63
C ARG A 292 9.26 4.95 -32.11
N MET A 293 10.07 5.91 -31.65
CA MET A 293 10.30 6.12 -30.21
C MET A 293 9.03 6.60 -29.48
N ASN A 294 8.24 7.46 -30.12
CA ASN A 294 6.95 7.88 -29.57
C ASN A 294 5.92 6.75 -29.54
N ALA A 295 5.90 5.86 -30.54
CA ALA A 295 5.05 4.68 -30.56
C ALA A 295 5.44 3.69 -29.46
N LEU A 296 6.75 3.44 -29.27
CA LEU A 296 7.25 2.61 -28.17
C LEU A 296 6.83 3.16 -26.81
N ALA A 297 7.07 4.45 -26.53
CA ALA A 297 6.67 5.07 -25.26
C ALA A 297 5.16 4.99 -25.01
N LEU A 298 4.34 5.16 -26.06
CA LEU A 298 2.88 5.00 -25.97
C LEU A 298 2.47 3.54 -25.75
N LYS A 299 3.09 2.57 -26.42
CA LYS A 299 2.82 1.13 -26.21
C LYS A 299 3.16 0.73 -24.77
N THR A 300 4.33 1.11 -24.26
CA THR A 300 4.72 0.84 -22.86
C THR A 300 3.73 1.46 -21.88
N LEU A 301 3.27 2.69 -22.14
CA LEU A 301 2.25 3.35 -21.34
C LEU A 301 0.91 2.61 -21.39
N ILE A 302 0.43 2.24 -22.58
CA ILE A 302 -0.82 1.51 -22.79
C ILE A 302 -0.76 0.17 -22.05
N LEU A 303 0.32 -0.60 -22.19
CA LEU A 303 0.53 -1.87 -21.50
C LEU A 303 0.55 -1.69 -19.98
N SER A 304 1.22 -0.67 -19.46
CA SER A 304 1.21 -0.39 -18.01
C SER A 304 -0.20 -0.09 -17.47
N LEU A 305 -1.02 0.63 -18.25
CA LEU A 305 -2.39 0.97 -17.90
C LEU A 305 -3.34 -0.23 -18.01
N LEU A 306 -3.16 -1.08 -19.02
CA LEU A 306 -3.90 -2.33 -19.20
C LEU A 306 -3.56 -3.33 -18.09
N ARG A 307 -2.28 -3.47 -17.72
CA ARG A 307 -1.85 -4.30 -16.57
C ARG A 307 -2.48 -3.84 -15.26
N SER A 308 -2.48 -2.52 -15.00
CA SER A 308 -3.17 -1.95 -13.82
C SER A 308 -4.67 -2.27 -13.85
N ARG A 309 -5.32 -2.15 -15.01
CA ARG A 309 -6.74 -2.45 -15.18
C ARG A 309 -7.06 -3.94 -15.00
N ASN A 310 -6.24 -4.85 -15.53
CA ASN A 310 -6.46 -6.29 -15.41
C ASN A 310 -6.26 -6.76 -13.96
N LEU A 311 -5.29 -6.19 -13.24
CA LEU A 311 -5.16 -6.40 -11.79
C LEU A 311 -6.43 -5.95 -11.05
N GLU A 312 -6.90 -4.73 -11.31
CA GLU A 312 -8.12 -4.17 -10.72
C GLU A 312 -9.39 -5.00 -11.04
N LEU A 313 -9.52 -5.51 -12.27
CA LEU A 313 -10.64 -6.39 -12.69
C LEU A 313 -10.56 -7.79 -12.07
N SER A 314 -9.35 -8.36 -11.94
CA SER A 314 -9.16 -9.67 -11.30
C SER A 314 -9.58 -9.64 -9.82
N GLU A 315 -9.36 -8.51 -9.13
CA GLU A 315 -9.84 -8.31 -7.77
C GLU A 315 -11.37 -8.14 -7.71
N LEU A 316 -11.97 -7.42 -8.66
CA LEU A 316 -13.43 -7.31 -8.76
C LEU A 316 -14.09 -8.68 -8.96
N LYS A 317 -13.54 -9.52 -9.85
CA LYS A 317 -14.04 -10.88 -10.08
C LYS A 317 -13.97 -11.75 -8.83
N ARG A 318 -12.85 -11.69 -8.09
CA ARG A 318 -12.69 -12.41 -6.82
C ARG A 318 -13.63 -11.92 -5.71
N SER A 319 -13.99 -10.64 -5.71
CA SER A 319 -15.01 -10.11 -4.79
C SER A 319 -16.45 -10.54 -5.18
N GLY A 320 -16.70 -10.82 -6.47
CA GLY A 320 -18.02 -11.17 -7.01
C GLY A 320 -18.51 -12.60 -6.68
N HIS A 321 -17.60 -13.58 -6.64
CA HIS A 321 -17.95 -15.00 -6.46
C HIS A 321 -18.48 -15.38 -5.06
N ARG A 322 -18.39 -14.49 -4.06
CA ARG A 322 -18.94 -14.73 -2.71
C ARG A 322 -20.47 -14.73 -2.61
N GLN A 323 -21.19 -14.41 -3.68
CA GLN A 323 -22.65 -14.17 -3.61
C GLN A 323 -23.55 -15.40 -3.72
N GLN A 324 -23.07 -16.57 -4.15
CA GLN A 324 -23.96 -17.72 -4.41
C GLN A 324 -23.92 -18.86 -3.37
N GLY A 325 -23.00 -18.82 -2.40
CA GLY A 325 -22.72 -19.97 -1.53
C GLY A 325 -23.44 -20.08 -0.17
N SER A 326 -24.41 -19.22 0.19
CA SER A 326 -25.03 -19.33 1.53
C SER A 326 -26.52 -18.96 1.56
N ASN A 327 -27.37 -19.83 1.02
CA ASN A 327 -28.82 -19.84 1.27
C ASN A 327 -29.14 -20.49 2.63
N GLY A 328 -28.61 -19.92 3.71
CA GLY A 328 -28.86 -20.34 5.10
C GLY A 328 -29.57 -19.27 5.90
N MET A 329 -30.81 -19.55 6.29
CA MET A 329 -31.72 -18.86 7.23
C MET A 329 -31.18 -17.58 7.93
N ILE A 330 -31.75 -16.43 7.55
CA ILE A 330 -31.34 -15.07 7.94
C ILE A 330 -32.03 -14.66 9.26
N SER A 331 -31.25 -14.52 10.33
CA SER A 331 -31.64 -13.81 11.57
C SER A 331 -31.56 -12.30 11.36
N ILE A 332 -32.47 -11.51 11.97
CA ILE A 332 -32.54 -10.05 11.88
C ILE A 332 -31.21 -9.35 12.26
N LEU A 333 -30.38 -9.98 13.10
CA LEU A 333 -29.04 -9.50 13.48
C LEU A 333 -28.01 -9.58 12.33
N SER A 334 -28.20 -10.47 11.34
CA SER A 334 -27.31 -10.55 10.17
C SER A 334 -27.64 -9.50 9.11
N THR A 335 -28.86 -8.97 9.06
CA THR A 335 -29.30 -8.02 8.03
C THR A 335 -28.59 -6.66 8.11
N VAL A 336 -28.36 -6.12 9.32
CA VAL A 336 -27.68 -4.83 9.49
C VAL A 336 -26.17 -4.97 9.29
N ARG A 337 -25.57 -6.06 9.77
CA ARG A 337 -24.16 -6.41 9.51
C ARG A 337 -23.92 -6.61 8.00
N MET A 338 -24.84 -7.27 7.30
CA MET A 338 -24.80 -7.43 5.85
C MET A 338 -25.02 -6.13 5.08
N SER A 339 -25.91 -5.24 5.52
CA SER A 339 -26.11 -3.92 4.91
C SER A 339 -24.83 -3.06 4.97
N LEU A 340 -24.10 -3.14 6.08
CA LEU A 340 -22.84 -2.44 6.29
C LEU A 340 -21.69 -2.98 5.43
N ILE A 341 -21.56 -4.30 5.35
CA ILE A 341 -20.66 -4.98 4.40
C ILE A 341 -21.00 -4.54 2.98
N ARG A 342 -22.28 -4.67 2.60
CA ARG A 342 -22.77 -4.30 1.28
C ARG A 342 -22.55 -2.83 0.96
N GLY A 343 -22.67 -1.92 1.91
CA GLY A 343 -22.48 -0.48 1.68
C GLY A 343 -21.02 -0.11 1.42
N ILE A 344 -20.08 -0.67 2.19
CA ILE A 344 -18.64 -0.41 2.03
C ILE A 344 -18.08 -1.19 0.83
N GLU A 345 -18.54 -2.42 0.62
CA GLU A 345 -18.20 -3.22 -0.55
C GLU A 345 -18.79 -2.61 -1.84
N TRP A 346 -20.00 -2.07 -1.79
CA TRP A 346 -20.58 -1.28 -2.88
C TRP A 346 -19.77 -0.01 -3.13
N LYS A 347 -19.34 0.72 -2.08
CA LYS A 347 -18.43 1.88 -2.24
C LYS A 347 -17.11 1.47 -2.88
N LEU A 348 -16.51 0.35 -2.47
CA LEU A 348 -15.27 -0.18 -3.06
C LEU A 348 -15.49 -0.58 -4.52
N ARG A 349 -16.51 -1.38 -4.81
CA ARG A 349 -16.88 -1.80 -6.17
C ARG A 349 -17.22 -0.60 -7.05
N SER A 350 -17.95 0.37 -6.51
CA SER A 350 -18.30 1.62 -7.18
C SER A 350 -17.07 2.47 -7.45
N ALA A 351 -16.14 2.59 -6.48
CA ALA A 351 -14.90 3.34 -6.64
C ALA A 351 -13.93 2.69 -7.63
N ILE A 352 -13.75 1.37 -7.55
CA ILE A 352 -12.93 0.60 -8.50
C ILE A 352 -13.59 0.63 -9.88
N SER A 353 -14.89 0.36 -9.98
CA SER A 353 -15.65 0.42 -11.25
C SER A 353 -15.59 1.82 -11.86
N THR A 354 -15.77 2.87 -11.05
CA THR A 354 -15.66 4.27 -11.48
C THR A 354 -14.23 4.62 -11.89
N SER A 355 -13.20 4.15 -11.18
CA SER A 355 -11.79 4.32 -11.55
C SER A 355 -11.48 3.65 -12.89
N VAL A 356 -11.90 2.39 -13.05
CA VAL A 356 -11.77 1.62 -14.30
C VAL A 356 -12.50 2.34 -15.44
N ARG A 357 -13.74 2.78 -15.21
CA ARG A 357 -14.56 3.55 -16.17
C ARG A 357 -13.91 4.89 -16.54
N ASN A 358 -13.34 5.62 -15.58
CA ASN A 358 -12.67 6.90 -15.82
C ASN A 358 -11.33 6.76 -16.54
N ARG A 359 -10.66 5.61 -16.43
CA ARG A 359 -9.39 5.33 -17.13
C ARG A 359 -9.61 4.83 -18.56
N LEU A 360 -10.77 4.24 -18.87
CA LEU A 360 -11.10 3.70 -20.21
C LEU A 360 -11.02 4.75 -21.34
N PRO A 361 -11.58 5.97 -21.20
CA PRO A 361 -11.46 7.01 -22.24
C PRO A 361 -10.02 7.43 -22.50
N ARG A 362 -9.20 7.49 -21.44
CA ARG A 362 -7.78 7.80 -21.55
C ARG A 362 -7.02 6.69 -22.28
N ILE A 363 -7.28 5.42 -21.95
CA ILE A 363 -6.67 4.26 -22.63
C ILE A 363 -7.07 4.26 -24.11
N ARG A 364 -8.35 4.46 -24.43
CA ARG A 364 -8.84 4.56 -25.82
C ARG A 364 -8.15 5.69 -26.59
N ARG A 365 -8.03 6.88 -25.99
CA ARG A 365 -7.32 8.02 -26.60
C ARG A 365 -5.85 7.70 -26.89
N LEU A 366 -5.15 7.08 -25.93
CA LEU A 366 -3.75 6.69 -26.10
C LEU A 366 -3.56 5.65 -27.20
N ILE A 367 -4.47 4.67 -27.30
CA ILE A 367 -4.47 3.67 -28.37
C ILE A 367 -4.74 4.31 -29.73
N THR A 368 -5.66 5.28 -29.81
CA THR A 368 -5.88 6.05 -31.04
C THR A 368 -4.63 6.83 -31.44
N GLU A 369 -3.93 7.46 -30.48
CA GLU A 369 -2.66 8.15 -30.74
C GLU A 369 -1.57 7.16 -31.20
N TYR A 370 -1.49 5.98 -30.60
CA TYR A 370 -0.55 4.92 -30.99
C TYR A 370 -0.83 4.40 -32.40
N ASN A 371 -2.07 4.03 -32.72
CA ASN A 371 -2.45 3.53 -34.05
C ASN A 371 -2.19 4.57 -35.15
N LYS A 372 -2.36 5.87 -34.86
CA LYS A 372 -1.99 6.96 -35.77
C LYS A 372 -0.48 7.08 -36.02
N LEU A 373 0.36 6.68 -35.06
CA LEU A 373 1.81 6.61 -35.26
C LEU A 373 2.20 5.36 -36.05
N CYS A 374 1.55 4.22 -35.79
CA CYS A 374 1.76 3.00 -36.57
C CYS A 374 1.39 3.19 -38.05
N SER A 375 0.28 3.89 -38.34
CA SER A 375 -0.09 4.20 -39.73
C SER A 375 0.96 5.10 -40.40
N LYS A 376 1.42 6.15 -39.72
CA LYS A 376 2.50 7.03 -40.24
C LYS A 376 3.81 6.29 -40.46
N LEU A 377 4.13 5.30 -39.62
CA LEU A 377 5.31 4.44 -39.80
C LEU A 377 5.15 3.51 -41.00
N ALA A 378 3.94 2.97 -41.22
CA ALA A 378 3.62 2.18 -42.40
C ALA A 378 3.71 3.01 -43.70
N ASP A 379 3.19 4.24 -43.70
CA ASP A 379 3.28 5.16 -44.84
C ASP A 379 4.75 5.48 -45.18
N LEU A 380 5.58 5.75 -44.18
CA LEU A 380 7.02 6.00 -44.36
C LEU A 380 7.79 4.77 -44.87
N ALA A 381 7.33 3.57 -44.53
CA ALA A 381 7.89 2.32 -45.05
C ALA A 381 7.51 2.09 -46.52
N ILE A 382 6.26 2.35 -46.91
CA ILE A 382 5.78 2.29 -48.29
C ILE A 382 6.56 3.27 -49.17
N HIS A 383 6.83 4.49 -48.67
CA HIS A 383 7.61 5.50 -49.37
C HIS A 383 9.14 5.28 -49.36
N ARG A 384 9.62 4.09 -48.92
CA ARG A 384 11.05 3.73 -48.83
C ARG A 384 11.90 4.68 -47.98
N GLN A 385 11.29 5.37 -47.02
CA GLN A 385 11.98 6.25 -46.06
C GLN A 385 12.32 5.53 -44.74
N ALA A 386 11.93 4.26 -44.61
CA ALA A 386 12.30 3.38 -43.51
C ALA A 386 13.65 2.68 -43.75
N PRO A 387 14.45 2.41 -42.69
CA PRO A 387 15.65 1.58 -42.78
C PRO A 387 15.33 0.18 -43.34
N LYS A 388 16.26 -0.40 -44.13
CA LYS A 388 16.11 -1.77 -44.66
C LYS A 388 16.03 -2.77 -43.49
N GLY A 389 14.96 -3.56 -43.43
CA GLY A 389 14.72 -4.55 -42.37
C GLY A 389 13.92 -4.06 -41.16
N ALA A 390 13.47 -2.80 -41.13
CA ALA A 390 12.71 -2.27 -39.99
C ALA A 390 11.32 -2.93 -39.87
N LYS A 391 11.07 -3.62 -38.75
CA LYS A 391 9.75 -4.16 -38.40
C LYS A 391 8.80 -3.05 -38.00
N ILE A 392 7.64 -2.98 -38.65
CA ILE A 392 6.58 -2.00 -38.36
C ILE A 392 5.72 -2.54 -37.21
N PRO A 393 5.41 -1.74 -36.17
CA PRO A 393 4.57 -2.21 -35.07
C PRO A 393 3.12 -2.44 -35.49
N ALA A 394 2.51 -3.52 -35.00
CA ALA A 394 1.10 -3.80 -35.22
C ALA A 394 0.19 -2.78 -34.53
N THR A 395 -0.97 -2.49 -35.14
CA THR A 395 -2.02 -1.66 -34.56
C THR A 395 -2.82 -2.45 -33.51
N ILE A 396 -3.27 -1.78 -32.46
CA ILE A 396 -4.07 -2.38 -31.39
C ILE A 396 -5.56 -2.23 -31.72
N ASP A 397 -6.31 -3.33 -31.72
CA ASP A 397 -7.76 -3.28 -31.87
C ASP A 397 -8.43 -2.70 -30.62
N LEU A 398 -9.25 -1.67 -30.82
CA LEU A 398 -10.01 -0.99 -29.77
C LEU A 398 -11.20 -1.82 -29.28
N LYS A 399 -11.69 -2.77 -30.08
CA LYS A 399 -12.87 -3.61 -29.77
C LYS A 399 -12.53 -4.80 -28.86
N ALA A 400 -11.30 -5.33 -28.95
CA ALA A 400 -10.82 -6.45 -28.11
C ALA A 400 -10.45 -6.05 -26.67
N ILE A 401 -10.31 -4.74 -26.36
CA ILE A 401 -9.87 -4.23 -25.05
C ILE A 401 -10.71 -4.72 -23.85
N PRO A 402 -12.05 -4.84 -23.93
CA PRO A 402 -12.87 -5.36 -22.85
C PRO A 402 -12.59 -6.84 -22.53
N THR A 403 -12.16 -7.61 -23.52
CA THR A 403 -12.02 -9.08 -23.49
C THR A 403 -10.56 -9.55 -23.52
N LEU A 404 -9.59 -8.63 -23.31
CA LEU A 404 -8.16 -8.94 -23.39
C LEU A 404 -7.73 -10.01 -22.39
N ASP A 405 -7.20 -11.12 -22.90
CA ASP A 405 -6.65 -12.26 -22.16
C ASP A 405 -5.11 -12.21 -22.08
N VAL A 406 -4.49 -13.10 -21.29
CA VAL A 406 -3.04 -13.21 -21.08
C VAL A 406 -2.28 -13.57 -22.35
N ASP A 407 -2.93 -14.30 -23.27
CA ASP A 407 -2.35 -14.81 -24.51
C ASP A 407 -2.57 -13.86 -25.72
N ASP A 408 -3.12 -12.66 -25.51
CA ASP A 408 -3.35 -11.72 -26.60
C ASP A 408 -2.05 -11.12 -27.15
N SER A 409 -1.97 -11.04 -28.49
CA SER A 409 -0.86 -10.44 -29.25
C SER A 409 -0.46 -9.01 -28.86
N ILE A 410 -1.26 -8.33 -28.02
CA ILE A 410 -0.92 -7.05 -27.40
C ILE A 410 0.31 -7.17 -26.48
N TRP A 411 0.51 -8.35 -25.87
CA TRP A 411 1.59 -8.66 -24.94
C TRP A 411 2.89 -9.06 -25.63
N ASP A 412 2.85 -9.40 -26.93
CA ASP A 412 4.03 -9.65 -27.73
C ASP A 412 4.77 -8.34 -28.06
N ASP A 413 6.01 -8.24 -27.59
CA ASP A 413 6.92 -7.12 -27.86
C ASP A 413 7.63 -7.22 -29.22
N ALA A 414 7.18 -8.14 -30.08
CA ALA A 414 7.71 -8.36 -31.42
C ALA A 414 7.70 -7.05 -32.24
N GLY A 415 8.90 -6.48 -32.44
CA GLY A 415 9.16 -5.42 -33.43
C GLY A 415 9.54 -4.03 -32.92
N LEU A 416 9.69 -3.80 -31.61
CA LEU A 416 10.01 -2.45 -31.10
C LEU A 416 11.23 -2.31 -30.18
N THR A 417 11.74 -3.39 -29.59
CA THR A 417 13.09 -3.46 -29.00
C THR A 417 13.67 -4.87 -29.23
N ASP A 418 14.60 -5.02 -30.18
CA ASP A 418 15.32 -6.28 -30.35
C ASP A 418 16.30 -6.55 -29.19
N ALA A 419 16.42 -5.62 -28.24
CA ALA A 419 17.22 -5.76 -27.02
C ALA A 419 16.58 -6.68 -25.96
N ASP A 420 15.28 -7.00 -26.07
CA ASP A 420 14.59 -7.96 -25.19
C ASP A 420 14.28 -9.29 -25.91
N LEU A 421 14.65 -9.43 -27.19
CA LEU A 421 14.55 -10.68 -27.96
C LEU A 421 15.65 -11.66 -27.55
N GLY A 422 15.51 -12.22 -26.35
CA GLY A 422 16.40 -13.28 -25.87
C GLY A 422 16.27 -13.60 -24.39
N THR A 423 15.71 -12.68 -23.59
CA THR A 423 15.42 -12.94 -22.18
C THR A 423 14.00 -13.46 -22.04
N THR A 424 13.87 -14.69 -21.55
CA THR A 424 12.59 -15.20 -21.05
C THR A 424 11.98 -14.19 -20.08
N PRO A 425 10.69 -13.84 -20.22
CA PRO A 425 10.04 -12.87 -19.34
C PRO A 425 10.17 -13.34 -17.88
N PRO A 426 10.43 -12.42 -16.94
CA PRO A 426 10.76 -12.81 -15.58
C PRO A 426 9.58 -13.56 -14.92
N PRO A 427 9.84 -14.60 -14.12
CA PRO A 427 8.79 -15.47 -13.58
C PRO A 427 7.67 -14.73 -12.84
N TRP A 428 7.96 -13.65 -12.12
CA TRP A 428 6.93 -12.85 -11.44
C TRP A 428 5.86 -12.26 -12.38
N LEU A 429 6.17 -12.11 -13.67
CA LEU A 429 5.25 -11.53 -14.66
C LEU A 429 4.35 -12.60 -15.29
N VAL A 430 4.87 -13.81 -15.51
CA VAL A 430 4.19 -14.86 -16.30
C VAL A 430 3.67 -15.99 -15.41
N ASP A 431 4.49 -16.51 -14.49
CA ASP A 431 4.13 -17.66 -13.66
C ASP A 431 3.16 -17.26 -12.53
N ASP A 432 1.92 -17.73 -12.61
CA ASP A 432 0.89 -17.50 -11.60
C ASP A 432 1.21 -18.15 -10.26
N SER A 433 2.01 -19.21 -10.25
CA SER A 433 2.54 -19.82 -9.02
C SER A 433 3.50 -18.86 -8.34
N VAL A 434 4.44 -18.25 -9.08
CA VAL A 434 5.37 -17.24 -8.53
C VAL A 434 4.61 -16.02 -8.03
N LYS A 435 3.59 -15.55 -8.75
CA LYS A 435 2.71 -14.45 -8.27
C LYS A 435 2.00 -14.82 -6.97
N ARG A 436 1.49 -16.05 -6.84
CA ARG A 436 0.88 -16.55 -5.60
C ARG A 436 1.91 -16.66 -4.48
N GLY A 437 3.10 -17.18 -4.75
CA GLY A 437 4.21 -17.27 -3.80
C GLY A 437 4.67 -15.91 -3.28
N ILE A 438 4.80 -14.90 -4.16
CA ILE A 438 5.12 -13.51 -3.75
C ILE A 438 4.06 -12.96 -2.80
N ARG A 439 2.77 -13.16 -3.09
CA ARG A 439 1.68 -12.70 -2.20
C ARG A 439 1.73 -13.41 -0.85
N ALA A 440 1.96 -14.72 -0.84
CA ALA A 440 2.10 -15.50 0.39
C ALA A 440 3.30 -15.03 1.22
N LEU A 441 4.45 -14.76 0.58
CA LEU A 441 5.63 -14.20 1.24
C LEU A 441 5.34 -12.83 1.89
N LEU A 442 4.59 -11.96 1.19
CA LEU A 442 4.21 -10.66 1.75
C LEU A 442 3.25 -10.83 2.93
N ASP A 443 2.25 -11.70 2.81
CA ASP A 443 1.27 -11.99 3.87
C ASP A 443 1.96 -12.61 5.11
N GLU A 444 2.94 -13.52 4.94
CA GLU A 444 3.78 -14.08 6.02
C GLU A 444 4.49 -12.93 6.77
N LYS A 445 5.21 -12.07 6.04
CA LYS A 445 5.89 -10.90 6.64
C LYS A 445 4.92 -9.93 7.33
N ARG A 446 3.73 -9.71 6.78
CA ARG A 446 2.69 -8.85 7.38
C ARG A 446 2.13 -9.48 8.66
N ALA A 447 1.95 -10.80 8.68
CA ALA A 447 1.46 -11.54 9.84
C ALA A 447 2.47 -11.48 10.99
N GLU A 448 3.75 -11.65 10.72
CA GLU A 448 4.80 -11.51 11.75
C GLU A 448 4.80 -10.12 12.40
N GLU A 449 4.66 -9.07 11.60
CA GLU A 449 4.53 -7.69 12.08
C GLU A 449 3.27 -7.49 12.92
N GLU A 450 2.11 -7.92 12.42
CA GLU A 450 0.84 -7.77 13.13
C GLU A 450 0.86 -8.55 14.44
N GLY A 451 1.45 -9.75 14.47
CA GLY A 451 1.68 -10.52 15.69
C GLY A 451 2.54 -9.77 16.71
N ARG A 452 3.60 -9.08 16.27
CA ARG A 452 4.40 -8.20 17.15
C ARG A 452 3.58 -7.03 17.68
N PHE A 453 2.77 -6.38 16.84
CA PHE A 453 1.90 -5.28 17.26
C PHE A 453 0.87 -5.73 18.29
N LEU A 454 0.16 -6.82 18.04
CA LEU A 454 -0.85 -7.34 18.95
C LEU A 454 -0.25 -7.71 20.32
N ARG A 455 0.95 -8.30 20.34
CA ARG A 455 1.66 -8.57 21.61
C ARG A 455 1.99 -7.29 22.38
N ASN A 456 2.51 -6.28 21.70
CA ASN A 456 2.83 -5.00 22.32
C ASN A 456 1.57 -4.27 22.79
N GLU A 457 0.51 -4.27 21.99
CA GLU A 457 -0.77 -3.64 22.32
C GLU A 457 -1.43 -4.30 23.54
N ARG A 458 -1.40 -5.64 23.65
CA ARG A 458 -1.87 -6.34 24.84
C ARG A 458 -1.07 -5.96 26.09
N ARG A 459 0.26 -5.85 25.96
CA ARG A 459 1.13 -5.42 27.05
C ARG A 459 0.79 -3.99 27.49
N SER A 460 0.64 -3.06 26.55
CA SER A 460 0.26 -1.67 26.85
C SER A 460 -1.13 -1.57 27.46
N MET A 461 -2.10 -2.34 26.95
CA MET A 461 -3.46 -2.41 27.51
C MET A 461 -3.43 -2.86 28.98
N LYS A 462 -2.63 -3.88 29.29
CA LYS A 462 -2.44 -4.37 30.65
C LYS A 462 -1.76 -3.34 31.56
N ALA A 463 -0.66 -2.75 31.10
CA ALA A 463 0.10 -1.76 31.87
C ALA A 463 -0.77 -0.55 32.20
N TRP A 464 -1.49 -0.02 31.21
CA TRP A 464 -2.45 1.07 31.40
C TRP A 464 -3.52 0.70 32.43
N PHE A 465 -4.12 -0.49 32.32
CA PHE A 465 -5.16 -0.90 33.26
C PHE A 465 -4.62 -1.05 34.69
N GLN A 466 -3.44 -1.63 34.86
CA GLN A 466 -2.79 -1.79 36.16
C GLN A 466 -2.57 -0.42 36.83
N GLU A 467 -2.04 0.53 36.07
CA GLU A 467 -1.83 1.90 36.54
C GLU A 467 -3.15 2.56 36.94
N GLU A 468 -4.16 2.54 36.07
CA GLU A 468 -5.48 3.13 36.33
C GLU A 468 -6.16 2.50 37.55
N TRP A 469 -6.05 1.18 37.69
CA TRP A 469 -6.61 0.46 38.84
C TRP A 469 -5.93 0.87 40.14
N LEU A 470 -4.60 0.97 40.15
CA LEU A 470 -3.84 1.42 41.32
C LEU A 470 -4.18 2.87 41.68
N VAL A 471 -4.19 3.76 40.69
CA VAL A 471 -4.48 5.19 40.89
C VAL A 471 -5.88 5.41 41.46
N VAL A 472 -6.90 4.73 40.91
CA VAL A 472 -8.28 4.87 41.36
C VAL A 472 -8.47 4.34 42.78
N ASN A 473 -7.85 3.21 43.14
CA ASN A 473 -7.95 2.68 44.50
C ASN A 473 -7.24 3.59 45.51
N ARG A 474 -6.04 4.08 45.20
CA ARG A 474 -5.35 5.07 46.06
C ARG A 474 -6.14 6.37 46.22
N ALA A 475 -6.77 6.84 45.14
CA ALA A 475 -7.61 8.03 45.18
C ALA A 475 -8.86 7.82 46.05
N LEU A 476 -9.46 6.61 46.02
CA LEU A 476 -10.57 6.23 46.90
C LEU A 476 -10.16 6.17 48.38
N GLU A 477 -9.01 5.57 48.68
CA GLU A 477 -8.45 5.51 50.03
C GLU A 477 -8.19 6.92 50.56
N SER A 478 -7.48 7.75 49.78
CA SER A 478 -7.15 9.13 50.15
C SER A 478 -8.40 10.00 50.35
N ALA A 479 -9.40 9.86 49.46
CA ALA A 479 -10.68 10.57 49.61
C ALA A 479 -11.45 10.11 50.85
N GLY A 480 -11.41 8.82 51.18
CA GLY A 480 -12.01 8.26 52.39
C GLY A 480 -11.33 8.76 53.66
N GLU A 481 -10.00 8.78 53.71
CA GLU A 481 -9.22 9.31 54.83
C GLU A 481 -9.50 10.80 55.06
N PHE A 482 -9.55 11.59 53.99
CA PHE A 482 -9.87 13.00 54.08
C PHE A 482 -11.30 13.24 54.60
N LEU A 483 -12.28 12.43 54.16
CA LEU A 483 -13.65 12.50 54.67
C LEU A 483 -13.75 12.14 56.15
N LEU A 484 -12.98 11.16 56.62
CA LEU A 484 -12.90 10.83 58.04
C LEU A 484 -12.31 11.98 58.85
N LEU A 485 -11.21 12.57 58.39
CA LEU A 485 -10.62 13.76 59.02
C LEU A 485 -11.59 14.93 59.04
N GLN A 486 -12.28 15.20 57.93
CA GLN A 486 -13.27 16.28 57.84
C GLN A 486 -14.41 16.11 58.85
N ARG A 487 -14.93 14.88 59.01
CA ARG A 487 -15.95 14.55 60.02
C ARG A 487 -15.45 14.73 61.45
N LEU A 488 -14.15 14.50 61.69
CA LEU A 488 -13.52 14.70 62.99
C LEU A 488 -13.20 16.17 63.29
N THR A 489 -12.96 17.00 62.26
CA THR A 489 -12.52 18.40 62.42
C THR A 489 -13.59 19.46 62.11
N ASN A 490 -14.84 19.07 61.81
CA ASN A 490 -15.94 19.98 61.44
C ASN A 490 -15.61 20.98 60.31
N LEU A 491 -14.75 20.58 59.38
CA LEU A 491 -14.39 21.40 58.22
C LEU A 491 -15.50 21.28 57.15
N THR A 492 -16.01 22.41 56.66
CA THR A 492 -17.11 22.44 55.67
C THR A 492 -16.55 22.63 54.25
N THR A 493 -16.02 21.57 53.65
CA THR A 493 -15.72 21.52 52.20
C THR A 493 -16.65 20.52 51.52
N THR A 494 -17.35 20.97 50.48
CA THR A 494 -18.44 20.25 49.79
C THR A 494 -18.00 19.26 48.71
N ASP A 495 -16.71 19.19 48.37
CA ASP A 495 -16.27 18.51 47.15
C ASP A 495 -15.80 17.05 47.36
N CYS A 496 -15.53 16.63 48.59
CA CYS A 496 -14.92 15.32 48.89
C CYS A 496 -15.88 14.14 48.69
N ASP A 497 -17.15 14.29 49.07
CA ASP A 497 -18.18 13.26 48.85
C ASP A 497 -18.43 13.06 47.35
N ALA A 498 -18.44 14.15 46.57
CA ALA A 498 -18.62 14.10 45.13
C ALA A 498 -17.44 13.40 44.43
N LEU A 499 -16.21 13.69 44.84
CA LEU A 499 -15.01 13.01 44.33
C LEU A 499 -15.01 11.52 44.66
N GLN A 500 -15.33 11.14 45.91
CA GLN A 500 -15.42 9.75 46.32
C GLN A 500 -16.45 8.99 45.47
N PHE A 501 -17.63 9.58 45.25
CA PHE A 501 -18.66 9.00 44.39
C PHE A 501 -18.19 8.83 42.94
N GLN A 502 -17.49 9.82 42.36
CA GLN A 502 -16.94 9.71 41.00
C GLN A 502 -15.88 8.62 40.89
N PHE A 503 -15.00 8.48 41.89
CA PHE A 503 -14.00 7.41 41.91
C PHE A 503 -14.64 6.03 42.07
N GLN A 504 -15.72 5.91 42.85
CA GLN A 504 -16.48 4.66 42.95
C GLN A 504 -17.09 4.27 41.60
N ILE A 505 -17.71 5.21 40.87
CA ILE A 505 -18.21 4.97 39.51
C ILE A 505 -17.08 4.52 38.60
N ARG A 506 -15.92 5.20 38.64
CA ARG A 506 -14.75 4.84 37.83
C ARG A 506 -14.25 3.43 38.17
N ARG A 507 -14.15 3.08 39.44
CA ARG A 507 -13.74 1.75 39.92
C ARG A 507 -14.69 0.66 39.38
N THR A 508 -16.01 0.82 39.57
CA THR A 508 -17.01 -0.13 39.06
C THR A 508 -16.91 -0.30 37.55
N ARG A 509 -16.67 0.80 36.80
CA ARG A 509 -16.44 0.73 35.35
C ARG A 509 -15.18 -0.05 34.99
N LEU A 510 -14.09 0.12 35.73
CA LEU A 510 -12.84 -0.61 35.50
C LEU A 510 -13.01 -2.11 35.80
N VAL A 511 -13.75 -2.49 36.85
CA VAL A 511 -14.07 -3.91 37.12
C VAL A 511 -14.83 -4.51 35.94
N ALA A 512 -15.88 -3.84 35.47
CA ALA A 512 -16.65 -4.29 34.31
C ALA A 512 -15.80 -4.39 33.04
N LEU A 513 -14.92 -3.41 32.80
CA LEU A 513 -14.00 -3.40 31.67
C LEU A 513 -13.05 -4.60 31.72
N CYS A 514 -12.47 -4.88 32.88
CA CYS A 514 -11.55 -6.01 33.10
C CYS A 514 -12.25 -7.35 32.81
N ALA A 515 -13.46 -7.55 33.33
CA ALA A 515 -14.23 -8.77 33.10
C ALA A 515 -14.56 -9.00 31.62
N VAL A 516 -14.92 -7.93 30.89
CA VAL A 516 -15.17 -8.00 29.43
C VAL A 516 -13.89 -8.32 28.65
N TRP A 517 -12.76 -7.73 29.01
CA TRP A 517 -11.48 -8.02 28.34
C TRP A 517 -11.00 -9.45 28.62
N GLN A 518 -11.02 -9.90 29.88
CA GLN A 518 -10.58 -11.24 30.25
C GLN A 518 -11.42 -12.34 29.61
N SER A 519 -12.74 -12.15 29.49
CA SER A 519 -13.62 -13.11 28.81
C SER A 519 -13.38 -13.21 27.30
N SER A 520 -12.77 -12.19 26.69
CA SER A 520 -12.54 -12.14 25.25
C SER A 520 -11.14 -12.59 24.84
N LEU A 521 -10.18 -12.59 25.77
CA LEU A 521 -8.77 -12.86 25.50
C LEU A 521 -8.41 -14.30 25.92
N PRO A 522 -7.46 -14.96 25.22
CA PRO A 522 -7.09 -16.33 25.53
C PRO A 522 -6.44 -16.47 26.91
N ALA A 523 -6.79 -17.55 27.63
CA ALA A 523 -6.44 -17.78 29.04
C ALA A 523 -4.91 -17.87 29.32
N GLY A 524 -4.08 -18.05 28.28
CA GLY A 524 -2.62 -18.14 28.41
C GLY A 524 -1.87 -16.80 28.41
N ASP A 525 -2.55 -15.68 28.10
CA ASP A 525 -1.88 -14.38 27.96
C ASP A 525 -1.53 -13.73 29.32
N PHE A 526 -2.05 -14.22 30.45
CA PHE A 526 -2.00 -13.55 31.74
C PHE A 526 -1.59 -14.45 32.91
N VAL A 527 -0.28 -14.62 33.12
CA VAL A 527 0.29 -15.39 34.26
C VAL A 527 0.22 -14.63 35.59
N THR A 528 0.22 -13.29 35.56
CA THR A 528 0.20 -12.44 36.76
C THR A 528 -1.09 -11.63 36.87
N ARG A 529 -1.70 -11.64 38.06
CA ARG A 529 -2.88 -10.82 38.38
C ARG A 529 -2.58 -9.34 38.16
N TRP A 530 -3.49 -8.65 37.48
CA TRP A 530 -3.25 -7.30 36.98
C TRP A 530 -4.42 -6.34 37.20
N GLY A 531 -5.40 -6.76 38.01
CA GLY A 531 -6.63 -6.00 38.23
C GLY A 531 -7.40 -6.48 39.46
N PRO A 532 -8.74 -6.35 39.44
CA PRO A 532 -9.63 -6.76 40.53
C PRO A 532 -9.44 -8.24 40.93
N SER A 533 -9.98 -8.59 42.10
CA SER A 533 -10.09 -9.99 42.55
C SER A 533 -11.09 -10.78 41.75
N ASP A 534 -10.92 -12.10 41.73
CA ASP A 534 -11.86 -13.01 41.05
C ASP A 534 -13.28 -12.90 41.65
N VAL A 535 -13.37 -12.55 42.94
CA VAL A 535 -14.65 -12.27 43.63
C VAL A 535 -15.31 -11.02 43.04
N GLU A 536 -14.57 -9.91 42.92
CA GLU A 536 -15.08 -8.67 42.33
C GLU A 536 -15.46 -8.83 40.85
N LEU A 537 -14.76 -9.72 40.13
CA LEU A 537 -15.07 -10.03 38.73
C LEU A 537 -16.31 -10.93 38.59
N ALA A 538 -16.55 -11.85 39.53
CA ALA A 538 -17.70 -12.75 39.52
C ALA A 538 -19.03 -12.04 39.75
N GLU A 539 -19.02 -10.88 40.40
CA GLU A 539 -20.21 -10.05 40.63
C GLU A 539 -20.68 -9.31 39.36
N VAL A 540 -19.85 -9.26 38.31
CA VAL A 540 -20.17 -8.55 37.07
C VAL A 540 -20.90 -9.46 36.08
N ASP A 541 -22.12 -9.08 35.72
CA ASP A 541 -22.81 -9.67 34.56
C ASP A 541 -22.19 -9.16 33.24
N VAL A 542 -21.18 -9.90 32.77
CA VAL A 542 -20.49 -9.64 31.49
C VAL A 542 -21.47 -9.60 30.31
N LYS A 543 -22.51 -10.45 30.32
CA LYS A 543 -23.49 -10.51 29.21
C LYS A 543 -24.37 -9.26 29.17
N LYS A 544 -24.73 -8.69 30.33
CA LYS A 544 -25.46 -7.41 30.39
C LYS A 544 -24.65 -6.26 29.80
N HIS A 545 -23.36 -6.16 30.14
CA HIS A 545 -22.49 -5.10 29.64
C HIS A 545 -22.15 -5.24 28.14
N GLN A 546 -22.04 -6.47 27.65
CA GLN A 546 -21.90 -6.74 26.21
C GLN A 546 -23.21 -6.45 25.44
N ARG A 547 -24.38 -6.82 25.98
CA ARG A 547 -25.70 -6.62 25.32
C ARG A 547 -26.17 -5.16 25.31
N GLN A 548 -26.02 -4.42 26.43
CA GLN A 548 -26.45 -3.01 26.51
C GLN A 548 -25.67 -2.08 25.58
N ARG A 549 -24.44 -2.46 25.17
CA ARG A 549 -23.60 -1.65 24.28
C ARG A 549 -23.58 -2.17 22.83
N ASN A 550 -23.80 -3.46 22.61
CA ASN A 550 -23.99 -4.03 21.25
C ASN A 550 -25.42 -3.83 20.71
N GLY A 551 -26.41 -3.49 21.55
CA GLY A 551 -27.81 -3.28 21.14
C GLY A 551 -28.04 -2.08 20.20
N ASP A 552 -27.22 -1.03 20.31
CA ASP A 552 -27.35 0.21 19.52
C ASP A 552 -26.19 0.47 18.54
N ILE A 553 -25.11 -0.31 18.69
CA ILE A 553 -24.01 -0.39 17.75
C ILE A 553 -24.01 -1.82 17.26
N VAL A 554 -24.76 -2.07 16.17
CA VAL A 554 -24.54 -3.25 15.33
C VAL A 554 -23.04 -3.39 15.17
N ASP A 555 -22.50 -4.55 15.51
CA ASP A 555 -21.09 -4.89 15.38
C ASP A 555 -20.63 -4.59 13.94
N VAL A 556 -20.13 -3.36 13.72
CA VAL A 556 -19.82 -2.77 12.41
C VAL A 556 -18.45 -3.25 11.91
N ASN A 557 -17.92 -4.33 12.47
CA ASN A 557 -16.63 -4.85 12.03
C ASN A 557 -16.74 -6.16 11.25
N PRO A 558 -17.26 -6.12 10.02
CA PRO A 558 -17.05 -7.19 9.09
C PRO A 558 -15.66 -7.15 8.42
N PHE A 559 -14.77 -6.24 8.86
CA PHE A 559 -13.44 -6.00 8.30
C PHE A 559 -12.28 -6.33 9.26
N SER A 560 -12.56 -6.89 10.44
CA SER A 560 -11.51 -7.53 11.27
C SER A 560 -11.05 -8.84 10.64
N ALA A 561 -11.93 -9.49 9.86
CA ALA A 561 -11.54 -10.35 8.76
C ALA A 561 -11.54 -9.49 7.48
N PRO A 562 -10.41 -9.27 6.78
CA PRO A 562 -10.50 -8.94 5.37
C PRO A 562 -11.25 -10.07 4.69
N LEU A 563 -12.09 -9.71 3.71
CA LEU A 563 -12.62 -10.68 2.77
C LEU A 563 -11.47 -11.60 2.30
N GLU A 564 -11.57 -12.89 2.58
CA GLU A 564 -10.67 -13.91 2.04
C GLU A 564 -10.80 -13.89 0.52
N ILE A 565 -9.65 -13.79 -0.12
CA ILE A 565 -9.46 -14.22 -1.49
C ILE A 565 -9.13 -15.70 -1.39
N VAL A 566 -10.15 -16.55 -1.42
CA VAL A 566 -9.97 -17.99 -1.67
C VAL A 566 -9.86 -18.13 -3.18
N ALA A 567 -8.79 -18.77 -3.64
CA ALA A 567 -8.70 -19.25 -5.01
C ALA A 567 -9.51 -20.54 -5.07
N GLU A 568 -10.71 -20.48 -5.63
CA GLU A 568 -11.39 -21.67 -6.11
C GLU A 568 -11.22 -21.76 -7.62
N GLU A 569 -11.10 -23.00 -8.09
CA GLU A 569 -10.83 -23.39 -9.47
C GLU A 569 -11.92 -22.90 -10.42
N ASP A 570 -11.46 -22.68 -11.64
CA ASP A 570 -12.16 -22.05 -12.75
C ASP A 570 -13.27 -22.97 -13.27
N ASP A 571 -14.50 -22.78 -12.78
CA ASP A 571 -15.69 -23.38 -13.40
C ASP A 571 -16.39 -22.33 -14.25
N GLY A 572 -16.17 -22.42 -15.56
CA GLY A 572 -16.63 -21.45 -16.55
C GLY A 572 -18.15 -21.28 -16.58
N LEU A 573 -18.63 -20.07 -16.29
CA LEU A 573 -19.99 -19.63 -16.64
C LEU A 573 -20.04 -18.14 -17.08
N ALA A 574 -20.87 -17.96 -18.11
CA ALA A 574 -21.06 -16.85 -19.05
C ALA A 574 -21.14 -15.40 -18.53
N TRP A 575 -20.70 -14.50 -19.41
CA TRP A 575 -20.66 -13.05 -19.31
C TRP A 575 -21.97 -12.38 -19.74
N ASP A 576 -22.87 -12.07 -18.80
CA ASP A 576 -24.02 -11.18 -19.08
C ASP A 576 -24.32 -10.28 -17.88
N LEU A 577 -23.49 -9.24 -17.67
CA LEU A 577 -23.77 -8.19 -16.68
C LEU A 577 -22.96 -6.91 -17.00
N PHE A 578 -23.03 -6.44 -18.24
CA PHE A 578 -22.43 -5.15 -18.65
C PHE A 578 -23.28 -4.35 -19.64
N ASP A 579 -24.61 -4.45 -19.55
CA ASP A 579 -25.50 -3.43 -20.11
C ASP A 579 -26.39 -2.87 -18.99
N ILE A 580 -26.06 -1.64 -18.58
CA ILE A 580 -26.90 -0.49 -18.14
C ILE A 580 -25.98 0.63 -17.62
#